data_AF-A0A924FYM6-F1
#
_entry.id   AF-A0A924FYM6-F1
#
_cell.length_a   1.000
_cell.length_b   1.000
_cell.length_c   1.000
_cell.angle_alpha   90.00
_cell.angle_beta   90.00
_cell.angle_gamma   90.00
#
_symmetry.space_group_name_H-M   'P 1'
#
loop_
_entity.id
_entity.type
_entity.pdbx_description
1 polymer ?
#
loop_
_entity_poly.entity_id
_entity_poly.type
_entity_poly.pdbx_seq_one_letter_code
_entity_poly.pdbx_strand_id
1 'polypeptide(L)' 'MEKPRTGWKPTCREVHRLVSEGLDRELSLVERSRMRLHLLVCKACTRFNGQMDLLRRAMRQGPPA' A
#
# COMPACT_ATOMS: atom_id res chain seq x y z
N MET A 1 7.69 6.83 -16.18
CA MET A 1 6.99 5.54 -16.42
C MET A 1 7.83 4.38 -15.89
N GLU A 2 7.60 3.90 -14.68
CA GLU A 2 8.26 2.70 -14.17
C GLU A 2 7.46 1.46 -14.60
N LYS A 3 8.04 0.70 -15.55
CA LYS A 3 7.54 -0.54 -16.16
C LYS A 3 6.85 -1.47 -15.14
N PRO A 4 5.67 -2.06 -15.46
CA PRO A 4 5.11 -3.13 -14.67
C PRO A 4 6.02 -4.36 -14.80
N ARG A 5 6.67 -4.75 -13.71
CA ARG A 5 7.36 -6.03 -13.65
C ARG A 5 6.28 -7.11 -13.59
N THR A 6 6.15 -7.82 -14.69
CA THR A 6 5.31 -9.00 -14.88
C THR A 6 5.83 -10.15 -14.02
N GLY A 7 5.57 -10.07 -12.72
CA GLY A 7 5.67 -11.20 -11.79
C GLY A 7 4.30 -11.41 -11.14
N TRP A 8 3.75 -12.62 -11.21
CA TRP A 8 2.43 -12.93 -10.63
C TRP A 8 2.40 -12.74 -9.11
N LYS A 9 3.56 -12.80 -8.44
CA LYS A 9 3.72 -12.47 -7.02
C LYS A 9 4.35 -11.07 -6.86
N PRO A 10 3.65 -10.11 -6.26
CA PRO A 10 4.20 -8.78 -6.00
C PRO A 10 5.32 -8.87 -4.96
N THR A 11 6.39 -8.13 -5.22
CA THR A 11 7.54 -7.97 -4.31
C THR A 11 7.24 -6.97 -3.21
N CYS A 12 8.01 -6.97 -2.11
CA CYS A 12 7.85 -5.98 -1.05
C CYS A 12 7.94 -4.54 -1.59
N ARG A 13 8.83 -4.27 -2.56
CA ARG A 13 8.98 -2.96 -3.19
C ARG A 13 7.71 -2.53 -3.94
N GLU A 14 7.11 -3.44 -4.69
CA GLU A 14 5.86 -3.17 -5.40
C GLU A 14 4.70 -2.96 -4.42
N VAL A 15 4.64 -3.73 -3.35
CA VAL A 15 3.62 -3.55 -2.30
C VAL A 15 3.79 -2.21 -1.60
N HIS A 16 5.01 -1.81 -1.25
CA HIS A 16 5.26 -0.48 -0.68
C HIS A 16 4.81 0.63 -1.62
N ARG A 17 5.10 0.48 -2.91
CA ARG A 17 4.64 1.42 -3.94
C ARG A 17 3.11 1.45 -4.03
N LEU A 18 2.44 0.30 -4.08
CA LEU A 18 0.98 0.22 -4.11
C LEU A 18 0.34 0.82 -2.84
N VAL A 19 0.92 0.58 -1.66
CA VAL A 19 0.46 1.18 -0.40
C VAL A 19 0.57 2.70 -0.47
N SER A 20 1.71 3.23 -0.93
CA SER A 20 1.90 4.68 -1.10
C SER A 20 0.93 5.27 -2.12
N GLU A 21 0.85 4.66 -3.31
CA GLU A 21 -0.09 5.09 -4.35
C GLU A 21 -1.55 5.00 -3.86
N GLY A 22 -1.88 4.05 -2.98
CA GLY A 22 -3.21 3.93 -2.38
C GLY A 22 -3.57 5.05 -1.39
N LEU A 23 -2.60 5.84 -0.94
CA LEU A 23 -2.85 7.06 -0.16
C LEU A 23 -3.28 8.22 -1.07
N ASP A 24 -2.61 8.34 -2.22
CA ASP A 24 -2.78 9.46 -3.16
C ASP A 24 -3.93 9.22 -4.16
N ARG A 25 -4.07 8.00 -4.66
CA ARG A 25 -5.07 7.59 -5.66
C ARG A 25 -5.83 6.34 -5.22
N GLU A 26 -6.92 6.07 -5.92
CA GLU A 26 -7.59 4.79 -5.80
C GLU A 26 -6.83 3.71 -6.58
N LEU A 27 -6.56 2.59 -5.90
CA LEU A 27 -6.01 1.39 -6.53
C LEU A 27 -7.12 0.63 -7.25
N SER A 28 -6.81 0.06 -8.41
CA SER A 28 -7.68 -0.90 -9.08
C SER A 28 -7.90 -2.15 -8.21
N LEU A 29 -8.99 -2.89 -8.47
CA LEU A 29 -9.31 -4.11 -7.74
C LEU A 29 -8.17 -5.15 -7.82
N VAL A 30 -7.48 -5.23 -8.95
CA VAL A 30 -6.35 -6.15 -9.16
C VAL A 30 -5.14 -5.74 -8.30
N GLU A 31 -4.77 -4.46 -8.33
CA GLU A 31 -3.67 -3.91 -7.52
C GLU A 31 -3.93 -4.11 -6.02
N ARG A 32 -5.14 -3.78 -5.58
CA ARG A 32 -5.57 -3.94 -4.19
C ARG A 32 -5.51 -5.41 -3.75
N SER A 33 -5.93 -6.34 -4.62
CA SER A 33 -5.90 -7.77 -4.32
C SER A 33 -4.48 -8.30 -4.22
N ARG A 34 -3.60 -7.94 -5.17
CA ARG A 34 -2.17 -8.29 -5.13
C ARG A 34 -1.49 -7.80 -3.86
N MET A 35 -1.71 -6.52 -3.52
CA MET A 35 -1.20 -5.93 -2.28
C MET A 35 -1.66 -6.74 -1.06
N ARG A 36 -2.97 -6.96 -0.91
CA ARG A 36 -3.55 -7.70 0.23
C ARG A 36 -2.99 -9.10 0.36
N LEU A 37 -2.85 -9.85 -0.74
CA LEU A 37 -2.28 -11.20 -0.72
C LEU A 37 -0.85 -11.21 -0.15
N HIS A 38 -0.02 -10.23 -0.49
CA HIS A 38 1.33 -10.13 0.07
C HIS A 38 1.34 -9.75 1.55
N LEU A 39 0.41 -8.88 1.98
CA LEU A 39 0.26 -8.49 3.39
C LEU A 39 -0.12 -9.67 4.30
N LEU A 40 -0.67 -10.76 3.75
CA LEU A 40 -0.95 -11.99 4.51
C LEU A 40 0.31 -12.81 4.81
N VAL A 41 1.35 -12.71 3.97
CA VAL A 41 2.57 -13.53 4.09
C VAL A 41 3.77 -12.76 4.62
N CYS A 42 3.76 -11.43 4.51
CA CYS A 42 4.89 -10.57 4.89
C CYS A 42 4.51 -9.58 6.00
N LYS A 43 4.87 -9.93 7.24
CA LYS A 43 4.63 -9.09 8.44
C LYS A 43 5.21 -7.68 8.33
N ALA A 44 6.36 -7.53 7.68
CA ALA A 44 7.01 -6.24 7.49
C ALA A 44 6.13 -5.29 6.66
N CYS A 45 5.58 -5.79 5.54
CA CYS A 45 4.67 -5.02 4.70
C CYS A 45 3.33 -4.76 5.42
N THR A 46 2.82 -5.70 6.24
CA THR A 46 1.62 -5.48 7.08
C THR A 46 1.81 -4.30 8.03
N ARG A 47 2.96 -4.26 8.72
CA ARG A 47 3.30 -3.16 9.64
C ARG A 47 3.41 -1.83 8.90
N PHE A 48 4.10 -1.82 7.75
CA PHE A 48 4.23 -0.62 6.91
C PHE A 48 2.85 -0.10 6.48
N ASN A 49 1.97 -0.97 5.98
CA ASN A 49 0.60 -0.58 5.61
C ASN A 49 -0.18 0.02 6.79
N GLY A 50 -0.02 -0.54 8.01
CA GLY A 50 -0.63 0.02 9.22
C GLY A 50 -0.09 1.41 9.58
N GLN A 51 1.21 1.65 9.42
CA GLN A 51 1.82 2.97 9.63
C GLN A 51 1.26 4.01 8.64
N MET A 52 1.12 3.62 7.37
CA MET A 52 0.57 4.50 6.33
C MET A 52 -0.91 4.80 6.57
N ASP A 53 -1.70 3.83 7.05
CA ASP A 53 -3.11 4.06 7.42
C ASP A 53 -3.23 5.03 8.60
N LEU A 54 -2.35 4.91 9.61
CA LEU A 54 -2.29 5.85 10.73
C LEU A 54 -2.01 7.28 10.24
N LEU A 55 -1.00 7.45 9.38
CA LEU A 55 -0.68 8.74 8.77
C LEU A 55 -1.87 9.30 7.99
N ARG A 56 -2.54 8.48 7.18
CA ARG A 56 -3.73 8.89 6.42
C ARG A 56 -4.85 9.39 7.33
N ARG A 57 -5.11 8.69 8.44
CA ARG A 57 -6.12 9.07 9.43
C ARG A 57 -5.75 10.37 10.13
N ALA A 58 -4.48 10.55 10.50
CA ALA A 58 -3.99 11.77 11.11
C ALA A 58 -4.16 12.97 10.16
N MET A 59 -3.78 12.82 8.90
CA MET A 59 -3.95 13.87 7.87
C MET A 59 -5.42 14.22 7.62
N ARG A 60 -6.33 13.25 7.69
CA ARG A 60 -7.78 13.48 7.52
C ARG A 60 -8.44 14.15 8.72
N GLN A 61 -7.92 13.93 9.93
CA GLN A 61 -8.45 14.55 11.15
C GLN A 61 -7.98 16.01 11.31
N GLY A 62 -6.92 16.42 10.59
CA GLY A 62 -6.29 17.72 10.76
C GLY A 62 -5.56 17.84 12.11
N PRO A 63 -4.64 18.80 12.27
CA PRO A 63 -4.16 19.13 13.61
C PRO A 63 -5.36 19.58 14.48
N PRO A 64 -5.41 19.24 15.78
CA PRO A 64 -6.39 19.83 16.67
C PRO A 64 -6.22 21.35 16.63
N ALA A 65 -7.30 22.06 16.32
CA ALA A 65 -7.35 23.53 16.34
C ALA A 65 -7.12 24.08 17.74
#